data_AF-A0A147H7Q5-F1
#
_entry.id   AF-A0A147H7Q5-F1
#
_cell.length_a   1.000
_cell.length_b   1.000
_cell.length_c   1.000
_cell.angle_alpha   90.00
_cell.angle_beta   90.00
_cell.angle_gamma   90.00
#
_symmetry.space_group_name_H-M   'P 1'
#
loop_
_entity.id
_entity.type
_entity.pdbx_description
1 polymer ?
#
loop_
_entity_poly.entity_id
_entity_poly.type
_entity_poly.pdbx_seq_one_letter_code
_entity_poly.pdbx_strand_id
1 'polypeptide(L)'
;MSSPTALPDDSLARRRTAMLLRQAPLEFARAVYGINDLASGRSGTYAAQDVARAEGMGVLVTRERVQQRARSYLPVEGREHCPRCWVFAGARSPLALESSLGGNCEVARCGNCGGEYPNP
;
A
#
# COMPACT_ATOMS: atom_id res chain seq x y z
N MET A 1 -27.25 23.80 22.77
CA MET A 1 -25.87 23.41 23.17
C MET A 1 -25.32 22.58 22.04
N SER A 2 -24.53 23.19 21.16
CA SER A 2 -23.98 22.51 19.98
C SER A 2 -22.80 21.66 20.45
N SER A 3 -22.88 20.35 20.25
CA SER A 3 -21.78 19.42 20.49
C SER A 3 -20.52 19.91 19.75
N PRO A 4 -19.33 19.84 20.36
CA PRO A 4 -18.11 20.07 19.61
C PRO A 4 -18.02 18.92 18.61
N THR A 5 -18.16 19.22 17.32
CA THR A 5 -17.77 18.33 16.23
C THR A 5 -16.32 17.97 16.51
N ALA A 6 -16.05 16.75 16.98
CA ALA A 6 -14.70 16.26 17.17
C ALA A 6 -13.99 16.43 15.82
N LEU A 7 -13.04 17.37 15.75
CA LEU A 7 -12.18 17.49 14.59
C LEU A 7 -11.57 16.09 14.38
N PRO A 8 -11.60 15.52 13.15
CA PRO A 8 -10.87 14.30 12.88
C PRO A 8 -9.46 14.49 13.42
N ASP A 9 -8.97 13.53 14.20
CA ASP A 9 -7.72 13.70 14.94
C ASP A 9 -6.56 13.82 13.94
N ASP A 10 -6.19 15.06 13.59
CA ASP A 10 -5.12 15.40 12.64
C ASP A 10 -3.80 14.67 12.98
N SER A 11 -3.63 14.23 14.24
CA SER A 11 -2.52 13.39 14.69
C SER A 11 -2.58 11.98 14.11
N LEU A 12 -3.75 11.34 14.09
CA LEU A 12 -3.96 10.00 13.51
C LEU A 12 -3.75 10.01 12.00
N ALA A 13 -4.30 11.01 11.32
CA ALA A 13 -4.19 11.14 9.87
C ALA A 13 -2.73 11.40 9.42
N ARG A 14 -1.99 12.23 10.16
CA ARG A 14 -0.54 12.42 9.96
C ARG A 14 0.27 11.15 10.25
N ARG A 15 -0.03 10.43 11.34
CA ARG A 15 0.61 9.15 11.66
C ARG A 15 0.39 8.13 10.55
N ARG A 16 -0.83 8.02 10.05
CA ARG A 16 -1.19 7.14 8.92
C ARG A 16 -0.41 7.50 7.67
N THR A 17 -0.37 8.79 7.32
CA THR A 17 0.43 9.29 6.18
C THR A 17 1.90 8.90 6.32
N ALA A 18 2.50 9.13 7.49
CA ALA A 18 3.89 8.78 7.75
C ALA A 18 4.14 7.25 7.73
N MET A 19 3.18 6.46 8.18
CA MET A 19 3.23 5.00 8.09
C MET A 19 3.18 4.54 6.63
N LEU A 20 2.24 5.05 5.84
CA LEU A 20 2.10 4.69 4.43
C LEU A 20 3.36 5.07 3.62
N LEU A 21 3.94 6.24 3.89
CA LEU A 21 5.22 6.65 3.29
C LEU A 21 6.35 5.67 3.60
N ARG A 22 6.38 5.10 4.82
CA ARG A 22 7.35 4.05 5.20
C ARG A 22 7.06 2.69 4.56
N GLN A 23 5.83 2.42 4.14
CA GLN A 23 5.45 1.16 3.49
C GLN A 23 5.87 1.11 2.01
N ALA A 24 5.91 2.23 1.30
CA ALA A 24 6.27 2.23 -0.13
C ALA A 24 7.66 1.62 -0.43
N PRO A 25 8.73 1.90 0.34
CA PRO A 25 10.01 1.21 0.20
C PRO A 25 9.94 -0.31 0.47
N LEU A 26 9.07 -0.75 1.37
CA LEU A 26 8.88 -2.18 1.65
C LEU A 26 8.16 -2.89 0.50
N GLU A 27 7.17 -2.23 -0.10
CA GLU A 27 6.49 -2.74 -1.29
C GLU A 27 7.41 -2.74 -2.52
N PHE A 28 8.39 -1.82 -2.61
CA PHE A 28 9.47 -1.91 -3.58
C PHE A 28 10.33 -3.16 -3.38
N ALA A 29 10.78 -3.42 -2.14
CA ALA A 29 11.55 -4.62 -1.84
C ALA A 29 10.76 -5.89 -2.20
N ARG A 30 9.47 -5.96 -1.85
CA ARG A 30 8.56 -7.05 -2.25
C ARG A 30 8.55 -7.23 -3.77
N ALA A 31 8.38 -6.16 -4.54
CA ALA A 31 8.36 -6.23 -6.00
C ALA A 31 9.68 -6.77 -6.57
N VAL A 32 10.83 -6.29 -6.06
CA VAL A 32 12.15 -6.77 -6.47
C VAL A 32 12.33 -8.26 -6.14
N TYR A 33 11.90 -8.71 -4.96
CA TYR A 33 11.90 -10.13 -4.62
C TYR A 33 11.02 -10.94 -5.57
N GLY A 34 9.82 -10.48 -5.88
CA GLY A 34 8.90 -11.15 -6.81
C GLY A 34 9.45 -11.26 -8.22
N ILE A 35 10.09 -10.19 -8.73
CA ILE A 35 10.76 -10.19 -10.04
C ILE A 35 11.88 -11.26 -10.06
N ASN A 36 12.70 -11.30 -9.01
CA ASN A 36 13.79 -12.26 -8.92
C ASN A 36 13.28 -13.71 -8.77
N ASP A 37 12.19 -13.91 -8.04
CA ASP A 37 11.55 -15.22 -7.90
C ASP A 37 11.02 -15.72 -9.23
N LEU A 38 10.29 -14.90 -9.99
CA LEU A 38 9.81 -15.24 -11.33
C LEU A 38 10.96 -15.58 -12.28
N ALA A 39 12.00 -14.75 -12.31
CA ALA A 39 13.19 -14.99 -13.12
C ALA A 39 13.93 -16.29 -12.74
N SER A 40 13.82 -16.72 -11.47
CA SER A 40 14.39 -17.97 -10.96
C SER A 40 13.45 -19.18 -11.09
N GLY A 41 12.28 -19.02 -11.71
CA GLY A 41 11.26 -20.07 -11.82
C GLY A 41 10.46 -20.36 -10.55
N ARG A 42 10.60 -19.54 -9.48
CA ARG A 42 9.85 -19.65 -8.22
C ARG A 42 8.52 -18.90 -8.29
N SER A 43 7.63 -19.28 -9.20
CA SER A 43 6.32 -18.63 -9.38
C SER A 43 5.33 -18.83 -8.23
N GLY A 44 5.61 -19.76 -7.31
CA GLY A 44 4.73 -20.09 -6.18
C GLY A 44 4.79 -19.13 -5.00
N THR A 45 5.73 -18.18 -4.95
CA THR A 45 5.81 -17.23 -3.84
C THR A 45 4.76 -16.15 -3.97
N TYR A 46 4.26 -15.63 -2.84
CA TYR A 46 3.28 -14.53 -2.86
C TYR A 46 3.81 -13.29 -3.61
N ALA A 47 5.11 -12.99 -3.48
CA ALA A 47 5.73 -11.87 -4.18
C ALA A 47 5.77 -12.10 -5.70
N ALA A 48 6.11 -13.31 -6.16
CA ALA A 48 6.07 -13.68 -7.57
C ALA A 48 4.64 -13.62 -8.13
N GLN A 49 3.66 -14.08 -7.37
CA GLN A 49 2.24 -14.01 -7.74
C GLN A 49 1.73 -12.57 -7.83
N ASP A 50 2.16 -11.68 -6.93
CA ASP A 50 1.84 -10.25 -7.00
C ASP A 50 2.38 -9.61 -8.29
N VAL A 51 3.60 -9.97 -8.71
CA VAL A 51 4.20 -9.51 -9.97
C VAL A 51 3.44 -10.08 -11.18
N ALA A 52 3.23 -11.41 -11.21
CA ALA A 52 2.52 -12.07 -12.30
C ALA A 52 1.08 -11.56 -12.46
N ARG A 53 0.39 -11.23 -11.35
CA ARG A 53 -0.94 -10.62 -11.37
C ARG A 53 -0.91 -9.24 -12.03
N ALA A 54 0.07 -8.40 -11.68
CA ALA A 54 0.23 -7.09 -12.29
C ALA A 54 0.57 -7.19 -13.79
N GLU A 55 1.47 -8.10 -14.17
CA GLU A 55 1.80 -8.37 -15.57
C GLU A 55 0.61 -8.91 -16.37
N GLY A 56 -0.22 -9.77 -15.76
CA GLY A 56 -1.47 -10.26 -16.35
C GLY A 56 -2.50 -9.16 -16.61
N MET A 57 -2.41 -8.02 -15.91
CA MET A 57 -3.21 -6.81 -16.18
C MET A 57 -2.58 -5.89 -17.24
N GLY A 58 -1.52 -6.33 -17.93
CA GLY A 58 -0.79 -5.55 -18.93
C GLY A 58 0.18 -4.53 -18.34
N VAL A 59 0.50 -4.61 -17.05
CA VAL A 59 1.47 -3.72 -16.42
C VAL A 59 2.88 -4.31 -16.53
N LEU A 60 3.80 -3.57 -17.14
CA LEU A 60 5.21 -3.94 -17.11
C LEU A 60 5.82 -3.62 -15.73
N VAL A 61 6.25 -4.66 -15.01
CA VAL A 61 6.82 -4.59 -13.65
C VAL A 61 8.34 -4.77 -13.70
N THR A 62 9.08 -3.72 -14.06
CA THR A 62 10.55 -3.73 -13.96
C THR A 62 11.03 -3.09 -12.66
N ARG A 63 12.26 -3.44 -12.24
CA ARG A 63 12.92 -2.85 -11.06
C ARG A 63 12.91 -1.31 -11.10
N GLU A 64 13.22 -0.73 -12.24
CA GLU A 64 13.31 0.72 -12.45
C GLU A 64 11.94 1.37 -12.27
N ARG A 65 10.89 0.79 -12.86
CA ARG A 65 9.52 1.30 -12.74
C ARG A 65 9.01 1.23 -11.32
N VAL A 66 9.20 0.10 -10.65
CA VAL A 66 8.76 -0.05 -9.25
C VAL A 66 9.56 0.86 -8.32
N GLN A 67 10.85 1.09 -8.58
CA GLN A 67 11.68 2.02 -7.82
C GLN A 67 11.21 3.47 -7.98
N GLN A 68 10.97 3.90 -9.23
CA GLN A 68 10.47 5.24 -9.53
C GLN A 68 9.13 5.49 -8.82
N ARG A 69 8.21 4.53 -8.87
CA ARG A 69 6.89 4.63 -8.22
C ARG A 69 7.02 4.67 -6.70
N ALA A 70 7.84 3.82 -6.10
CA ALA A 70 8.06 3.83 -4.66
C ALA A 70 8.63 5.17 -4.16
N ARG A 71 9.57 5.76 -4.90
CA ARG A 71 10.14 7.08 -4.58
C ARG A 71 9.17 8.25 -4.77
N SER A 72 8.19 8.10 -5.65
CA SER A 72 7.17 9.11 -5.95
C SER A 72 5.84 8.87 -5.23
N TYR A 73 5.80 7.91 -4.31
CA TYR A 73 4.60 7.63 -3.54
C TYR A 73 4.29 8.79 -2.59
N LEU A 74 3.11 9.38 -2.77
CA LEU A 74 2.64 10.53 -2.00
C LEU A 74 1.16 10.32 -1.62
N PRO A 75 0.87 9.77 -0.44
CA PRO A 75 -0.50 9.63 0.03
C PRO A 75 -1.07 11.02 0.35
N VAL A 76 -2.37 11.19 0.06
CA VAL A 76 -3.12 12.41 0.36
C VAL A 76 -4.03 12.10 1.54
N GLU A 77 -4.00 12.96 2.55
CA GLU A 77 -4.84 12.83 3.74
C GLU A 77 -6.34 12.76 3.37
N GLY A 78 -7.06 11.79 3.93
CA GLY A 78 -8.46 11.52 3.63
C GLY A 78 -8.74 10.94 2.24
N ARG A 79 -7.69 10.71 1.43
CA ARG A 79 -7.74 10.05 0.12
C ARG A 79 -6.53 9.13 -0.03
N GLU A 80 -6.20 8.43 1.04
CA GLU A 80 -5.07 7.51 1.08
C GLU A 80 -5.28 6.37 0.09
N HIS A 81 -4.21 5.99 -0.60
CA HIS A 81 -4.23 4.91 -1.57
C HIS A 81 -3.16 3.87 -1.25
N CYS A 82 -3.34 2.66 -1.73
CA CYS A 82 -2.50 1.53 -1.40
C CYS A 82 -1.08 1.68 -1.98
N PRO A 83 -0.02 1.63 -1.15
CA PRO A 83 1.36 1.68 -1.63
C PRO A 83 1.70 0.48 -2.52
N ARG A 84 1.18 -0.73 -2.26
CA ARG A 84 1.41 -1.89 -3.14
C ARG A 84 0.86 -1.68 -4.54
N CYS A 85 -0.41 -1.27 -4.66
CA CYS A 85 -1.04 -1.03 -5.96
C CYS A 85 -0.34 0.11 -6.72
N TRP A 86 0.12 1.15 -6.00
CA TRP A 86 0.92 2.22 -6.58
C TRP A 86 2.27 1.72 -7.08
N VAL A 87 3.05 1.01 -6.25
CA VAL A 87 4.38 0.53 -6.64
C VAL A 87 4.30 -0.44 -7.82
N PHE A 88 3.39 -1.43 -7.77
CA PHE A 88 3.28 -2.46 -8.79
C PHE A 88 2.63 -1.94 -10.08
N ALA A 89 1.58 -1.13 -9.98
CA ALA A 89 0.74 -0.77 -11.13
C ALA A 89 0.59 0.74 -11.40
N GLY A 90 1.06 1.61 -10.50
CA GLY A 90 0.75 3.05 -10.56
C GLY A 90 -0.73 3.34 -10.25
N ALA A 91 -1.45 2.36 -9.70
CA ALA A 91 -2.87 2.47 -9.43
C ALA A 91 -3.12 3.08 -8.03
N ARG A 92 -3.98 4.11 -7.97
CA ARG A 92 -4.39 4.76 -6.71
C ARG A 92 -5.61 4.04 -6.11
N SER A 93 -5.44 2.78 -5.75
CA SER A 93 -6.53 2.00 -5.15
C SER A 93 -6.82 2.53 -3.73
N PRO A 94 -8.05 2.94 -3.41
CA PRO A 94 -8.39 3.53 -2.11
C PRO A 94 -8.21 2.51 -0.98
N LEU A 95 -7.84 3.01 0.20
CA LEU A 95 -7.76 2.21 1.43
C LEU A 95 -9.03 2.37 2.26
N ALA A 96 -9.61 1.26 2.69
CA ALA A 96 -10.67 1.24 3.69
C ALA A 96 -10.03 1.22 5.08
N LEU A 97 -10.52 2.08 5.97
CA LEU A 97 -10.04 2.17 7.34
C LEU A 97 -10.97 1.37 8.25
N GLU A 98 -10.44 0.33 8.88
CA GLU A 98 -11.17 -0.51 9.81
C GLU A 98 -10.63 -0.29 11.23
N SER A 99 -11.51 0.06 12.18
CA SER A 99 -11.15 0.14 13.59
C SER A 99 -11.14 -1.25 14.21
N SER A 100 -10.05 -1.64 14.87
CA SER A 100 -10.03 -2.89 15.65
C SER A 100 -10.99 -2.81 16.83
N LEU A 101 -11.75 -3.89 17.08
CA LEU A 101 -12.60 -4.09 18.26
C LEU A 101 -11.72 -4.06 19.52
N GLY A 102 -11.54 -2.87 20.08
CA GLY A 102 -10.56 -2.58 21.13
C GLY A 102 -10.03 -1.15 21.12
N GLY A 103 -10.37 -0.35 20.09
CA GLY A 103 -10.28 1.11 20.12
C GLY A 103 -8.91 1.73 19.84
N ASN A 104 -7.85 0.92 19.74
CA ASN A 104 -6.47 1.44 19.78
C ASN A 104 -5.68 1.29 18.47
N CYS A 105 -6.14 0.46 17.53
CA CYS A 105 -5.44 0.25 16.25
C CYS A 105 -6.43 0.36 15.08
N GLU A 106 -6.08 1.17 14.10
CA GLU A 106 -6.78 1.27 12.82
C GLU A 106 -5.98 0.50 11.77
N VAL A 107 -6.61 -0.38 11.01
CA VAL A 107 -5.97 -1.09 9.91
C VAL A 107 -6.47 -0.49 8.60
N ALA A 108 -5.54 -0.06 7.74
CA ALA A 108 -5.88 0.36 6.40
C ALA A 108 -5.78 -0.85 5.45
N ARG A 109 -6.90 -1.27 4.86
CA ARG A 109 -6.98 -2.44 3.96
C ARG A 109 -7.29 -2.01 2.53
N CYS A 110 -6.58 -2.60 1.56
CA CYS A 110 -6.82 -2.39 0.14
C CYS A 110 -7.76 -3.46 -0.42
N GLY A 111 -8.94 -3.06 -0.93
CA GLY A 111 -9.87 -4.00 -1.58
C GLY A 111 -9.37 -4.58 -2.90
N ASN A 112 -8.37 -3.96 -3.55
CA ASN A 112 -7.85 -4.41 -4.84
C ASN A 112 -6.78 -5.51 -4.72
N CYS A 113 -5.85 -5.37 -3.77
CA CYS A 113 -4.73 -6.32 -3.62
C CYS A 113 -4.69 -7.02 -2.26
N GLY A 114 -5.65 -6.76 -1.37
CA GLY A 114 -5.68 -7.31 -0.01
C GLY A 114 -4.55 -6.85 0.89
N GLY A 115 -3.82 -5.79 0.52
CA GLY A 115 -2.74 -5.24 1.34
C GLY A 115 -3.28 -4.63 2.62
N GLU A 116 -2.66 -4.94 3.75
CA GLU A 116 -3.03 -4.42 5.07
C GLU A 116 -1.88 -3.63 5.68
N TYR A 117 -2.23 -2.47 6.22
CA TYR A 117 -1.28 -1.53 6.79
C TYR A 117 -1.75 -1.12 8.18
N PRO A 118 -1.27 -1.80 9.24
CA PRO A 118 -1.63 -1.45 10.60
C PRO A 118 -1.09 -0.06 10.95
N ASN A 119 -1.97 0.82 11.42
CA ASN A 119 -1.61 2.13 11.95
C ASN A 119 -1.23 1.99 13.43
N PRO A 120 -0.03 2.46 13.85
CA PRO A 120 0.40 2.43 15.25
C PRO A 120 -0.23 3.53 16.13
#